data_AF-A0A151GQK1-F1
#
_entry.id   AF-A0A151GQK1-F1
#
_cell.length_a   1.000
_cell.length_b   1.000
_cell.length_c   1.000
_cell.angle_alpha   90.00
_cell.angle_beta   90.00
_cell.angle_gamma   90.00
#
_symmetry.space_group_name_H-M   'P 1'
#
loop_
_entity.id
_entity.type
_entity.pdbx_description
1 polymer ?
#
loop_
_entity_poly.entity_id
_entity_poly.type
_entity_poly.pdbx_seq_one_letter_code
_entity_poly.pdbx_strand_id
1 'polypeptide(L)'
;MPRIDSATREAARRRAVDDDDHLRHTFLPAHPNVAAQESVSARRLVVSCGAVQPTATVRIASLHFLRPTVDSLAPLSLAAMRLFLLPVSTRRTFMYAQRLAATTSNATSTPAAAADGKTASKDSSVVDKGTAWAAKKWAQWEKKEAGWQRKVVDLGNHAFRRIPYEEWGLKSVPPLSRRRADGELKAKDKIELLFPGTVIEPHRAEQLALKLATERQGIHRSKMMWCFVGMPITLPFALVPVIPNLPFFYLVYRAWSHWRAVAGGKHVQWLVENKLLRPSPSAMLDRLYAPKVTASSPPAEPSGKEELLLSQEQIRDFSDTLAVPALELELERAVWQVERALKEGDQDRGATTPPS
;
A
#
# COMPACT_ATOMS: atom_id res chain seq x y z
N MET A 1 48.10 -21.32 10.43
CA MET A 1 47.53 -22.41 9.60
C MET A 1 46.41 -23.07 10.40
N PRO A 2 45.31 -23.52 9.76
CA PRO A 2 45.26 -23.97 8.38
C PRO A 2 44.44 -23.07 7.44
N ARG A 3 44.99 -22.90 6.24
CA ARG A 3 44.25 -22.59 5.01
C ARG A 3 43.32 -23.77 4.73
N ILE A 4 42.05 -23.48 4.47
CA ILE A 4 41.12 -24.48 3.96
C ILE A 4 41.44 -24.66 2.47
N ASP A 5 41.91 -25.86 2.12
CA ASP A 5 42.32 -26.23 0.77
C ASP A 5 41.18 -26.16 -0.24
N SER A 6 41.49 -25.59 -1.41
CA SER A 6 40.62 -25.46 -2.58
C SER A 6 40.08 -26.80 -3.09
N ALA A 7 40.76 -27.92 -2.80
CA ALA A 7 40.31 -29.27 -3.13
C ALA A 7 38.98 -29.65 -2.46
N THR A 8 38.69 -29.10 -1.28
CA THR A 8 37.45 -29.40 -0.53
C THR A 8 36.21 -28.74 -1.15
N ARG A 9 36.39 -27.61 -1.88
CA ARG A 9 35.29 -26.93 -2.57
C ARG A 9 34.85 -27.63 -3.85
N GLU A 10 35.75 -28.38 -4.48
CA GLU A 10 35.47 -29.04 -5.76
C GLU A 10 34.75 -30.39 -5.57
N ALA A 11 35.03 -31.09 -4.47
CA ALA A 11 34.29 -32.30 -4.07
C ALA A 11 32.83 -32.00 -3.67
N ALA A 12 32.55 -30.82 -3.09
CA ALA A 12 31.19 -30.40 -2.74
C ALA A 12 30.36 -30.01 -3.97
N ARG A 13 30.99 -29.52 -5.05
CA ARG A 13 30.29 -29.18 -6.30
C ARG A 13 29.87 -30.39 -7.13
N ARG A 14 30.62 -31.50 -7.07
CA ARG A 14 30.30 -32.71 -7.83
C ARG A 14 29.13 -33.51 -7.24
N ARG A 15 28.84 -33.39 -5.94
CA ARG A 15 27.67 -34.03 -5.30
C ARG A 15 26.33 -33.35 -5.56
N ALA A 16 26.31 -32.12 -6.07
CA ALA A 16 25.08 -31.37 -6.27
C ALA A 16 24.50 -31.48 -7.70
N VAL A 17 25.14 -32.26 -8.58
CA VAL A 17 24.73 -32.41 -9.99
C VAL A 17 24.08 -33.78 -10.26
N ASP A 18 24.18 -34.75 -9.34
CA ASP A 18 23.65 -36.12 -9.51
C ASP A 18 22.21 -36.33 -8.98
N ASP A 19 21.57 -35.32 -8.37
CA ASP A 19 20.21 -35.45 -7.79
C ASP A 19 19.07 -35.02 -8.74
N ASP A 20 19.35 -34.76 -10.02
CA ASP A 20 18.38 -34.24 -11.01
C ASP A 20 17.78 -35.31 -11.95
N ASP A 21 18.10 -36.61 -11.78
CA ASP A 21 17.78 -37.63 -12.80
C ASP A 21 16.86 -38.79 -12.37
N HIS A 22 16.14 -38.64 -11.26
CA HIS A 22 15.10 -39.60 -10.87
C HIS A 22 13.79 -38.90 -10.58
N LEU A 23 12.95 -38.77 -11.62
CA LEU A 23 11.46 -38.88 -11.58
C LEU A 23 10.87 -38.50 -12.95
N ARG A 24 11.20 -39.27 -13.99
CA ARG A 24 10.37 -39.41 -15.19
C ARG A 24 9.86 -40.84 -15.20
N HIS A 25 8.54 -41.05 -15.15
CA HIS A 25 7.84 -42.10 -15.90
C HIS A 25 6.32 -42.12 -15.60
N THR A 26 5.54 -42.00 -16.69
CA THR A 26 4.21 -42.60 -16.97
C THR A 26 2.97 -42.21 -16.14
N PHE A 27 1.95 -41.65 -16.82
CA PHE A 27 0.62 -42.29 -17.02
C PHE A 27 -0.34 -41.38 -17.83
N LEU A 28 -0.71 -41.83 -19.05
CA LEU A 28 -2.02 -41.67 -19.72
C LEU A 28 -2.73 -43.04 -19.58
N PRO A 29 -4.05 -43.26 -19.85
CA PRO A 29 -5.00 -42.49 -20.67
C PRO A 29 -6.44 -42.37 -20.11
N ALA A 30 -7.35 -41.70 -20.83
CA ALA A 30 -8.67 -42.23 -21.29
C ALA A 30 -9.75 -41.13 -21.50
N HIS A 31 -10.31 -41.10 -22.72
CA HIS A 31 -11.59 -40.48 -23.09
C HIS A 31 -12.78 -41.35 -22.63
N PRO A 32 -14.01 -40.79 -22.57
CA PRO A 32 -14.94 -41.07 -23.67
C PRO A 32 -15.92 -39.94 -24.08
N ASN A 33 -16.32 -40.08 -25.34
CA ASN A 33 -17.46 -39.62 -26.16
C ASN A 33 -18.71 -38.93 -25.57
N VAL A 34 -19.14 -37.89 -26.33
CA VAL A 34 -20.45 -37.70 -27.02
C VAL A 34 -21.74 -37.72 -26.20
N ALA A 35 -22.45 -36.58 -26.20
CA ALA A 35 -23.87 -36.51 -26.56
C ALA A 35 -24.26 -35.05 -26.91
N ALA A 36 -24.69 -34.87 -28.16
CA ALA A 36 -25.39 -33.70 -28.64
C ALA A 36 -26.88 -33.80 -28.26
N GLN A 37 -27.51 -32.67 -27.94
CA GLN A 37 -28.96 -32.55 -28.09
C GLN A 37 -29.36 -31.09 -28.31
N GLU A 38 -29.77 -30.81 -29.55
CA GLU A 38 -30.56 -29.65 -29.94
C GLU A 38 -31.95 -29.74 -29.28
N SER A 39 -32.53 -28.60 -28.90
CA SER A 39 -33.98 -28.44 -29.01
C SER A 39 -34.35 -26.98 -29.26
N VAL A 40 -35.40 -26.85 -30.07
CA VAL A 40 -35.86 -25.71 -30.84
C VAL A 40 -37.00 -25.01 -30.10
N SER A 41 -37.03 -23.68 -30.23
CA SER A 41 -38.20 -22.78 -30.28
C SER A 41 -39.20 -22.74 -29.10
N ALA A 42 -39.44 -21.51 -28.62
CA ALA A 42 -40.78 -20.93 -28.65
C ALA A 42 -40.72 -19.40 -28.56
N ARG A 43 -41.04 -18.74 -29.67
CA ARG A 43 -41.47 -17.33 -29.71
C ARG A 43 -42.85 -17.22 -29.05
N ARG A 44 -43.07 -16.19 -28.24
CA ARG A 44 -44.42 -15.61 -28.08
C ARG A 44 -44.35 -14.09 -28.03
N LEU A 45 -44.81 -13.51 -29.14
CA LEU A 45 -45.18 -12.11 -29.31
C LEU A 45 -46.55 -11.91 -28.66
N VAL A 46 -46.73 -10.87 -27.86
CA VAL A 46 -48.05 -10.29 -27.58
C VAL A 46 -47.95 -8.78 -27.70
N VAL A 47 -48.91 -8.22 -28.44
CA VAL A 47 -49.02 -6.85 -28.93
C VAL A 47 -50.09 -6.10 -28.11
N SER A 48 -49.75 -4.87 -27.72
CA SER A 48 -50.52 -3.60 -27.64
C SER A 48 -51.92 -3.51 -26.99
N CYS A 49 -52.04 -2.55 -26.06
CA CYS A 49 -53.02 -1.43 -25.98
C CYS A 49 -52.61 -0.61 -24.74
N GLY A 50 -52.49 0.72 -24.69
CA GLY A 50 -53.21 1.80 -25.36
C GLY A 50 -53.99 2.58 -24.29
N ALA A 51 -53.67 3.87 -24.10
CA ALA A 51 -54.55 4.97 -23.62
C ALA A 51 -54.10 5.80 -22.36
N VAL A 52 -53.82 7.09 -22.65
CA VAL A 52 -54.38 8.30 -22.02
C VAL A 52 -53.68 8.91 -20.78
N GLN A 53 -53.11 10.10 -21.00
CA GLN A 53 -52.77 11.14 -20.00
C GLN A 53 -54.02 11.96 -19.61
N PRO A 54 -53.94 12.76 -18.54
CA PRO A 54 -54.01 14.21 -18.80
C PRO A 54 -53.08 15.10 -17.93
N THR A 55 -52.63 16.18 -18.58
CA THR A 55 -52.46 17.57 -18.12
C THR A 55 -51.49 17.94 -16.98
N ALA A 56 -50.36 18.49 -17.42
CA ALA A 56 -49.77 19.81 -17.11
C ALA A 56 -49.77 20.34 -15.66
N THR A 57 -48.58 20.66 -15.14
CA THR A 57 -48.27 21.91 -14.40
C THR A 57 -46.74 22.07 -14.20
N VAL A 58 -46.23 23.20 -14.71
CA VAL A 58 -45.05 24.00 -14.29
C VAL A 58 -43.64 23.37 -14.40
N ARG A 59 -42.93 23.86 -15.42
CA ARG A 59 -41.46 23.81 -15.56
C ARG A 59 -40.80 24.74 -14.53
N ILE A 60 -40.05 24.19 -13.60
CA ILE A 60 -38.95 24.88 -12.92
C ILE A 60 -37.67 24.34 -13.54
N ALA A 61 -36.94 25.20 -14.24
CA ALA A 61 -35.65 24.87 -14.83
C ALA A 61 -34.61 24.65 -13.71
N SER A 62 -34.48 23.42 -13.24
CA SER A 62 -33.29 22.99 -12.49
C SER A 62 -32.13 22.88 -13.46
N LEU A 63 -31.19 23.83 -13.35
CA LEU A 63 -29.85 23.73 -13.93
C LEU A 63 -29.18 22.46 -13.38
N HIS A 64 -29.31 21.36 -14.11
CA HIS A 64 -28.47 20.19 -13.95
C HIS A 64 -27.04 20.58 -14.32
N PHE A 65 -26.22 20.79 -13.30
CA PHE A 65 -24.77 20.72 -13.43
C PHE A 65 -24.45 19.36 -14.07
N LEU A 66 -23.96 19.40 -15.30
CA LEU A 66 -23.44 18.27 -16.04
C LEU A 66 -22.28 17.66 -15.21
N ARG A 67 -22.56 16.55 -14.53
CA ARG A 67 -21.52 15.62 -14.08
C ARG A 67 -20.75 15.18 -15.33
N PRO A 68 -19.42 15.34 -15.40
CA PRO A 68 -18.67 14.73 -16.48
C PRO A 68 -18.84 13.22 -16.38
N THR A 69 -19.28 12.63 -17.48
CA THR A 69 -19.29 11.19 -17.71
C THR A 69 -17.88 10.66 -17.49
N VAL A 70 -17.77 9.70 -16.58
CA VAL A 70 -16.56 8.92 -16.33
C VAL A 70 -16.36 8.01 -17.53
N ASP A 71 -15.75 8.54 -18.58
CA ASP A 71 -15.39 7.76 -19.75
C ASP A 71 -14.25 6.80 -19.42
N SER A 72 -14.55 5.52 -19.63
CA SER A 72 -13.60 4.42 -19.84
C SER A 72 -12.63 4.11 -18.69
N LEU A 73 -13.14 3.43 -17.66
CA LEU A 73 -12.30 2.52 -16.86
C LEU A 73 -11.78 1.43 -17.81
N ALA A 74 -10.50 1.50 -18.18
CA ALA A 74 -9.79 0.35 -18.73
C ALA A 74 -10.02 -0.87 -17.81
N PRO A 75 -10.12 -2.10 -18.35
CA PRO A 75 -10.44 -3.27 -17.55
C PRO A 75 -9.43 -3.39 -16.41
N LEU A 76 -9.95 -3.18 -15.20
CA LEU A 76 -9.21 -3.15 -13.95
C LEU A 76 -8.46 -4.48 -13.80
N SER A 77 -7.13 -4.44 -13.71
CA SER A 77 -6.30 -5.61 -13.43
C SER A 77 -6.86 -6.42 -12.25
N LEU A 78 -6.95 -7.74 -12.43
CA LEU A 78 -7.34 -8.72 -11.41
C LEU A 78 -6.18 -9.03 -10.44
N ALA A 79 -5.06 -8.32 -10.54
CA ALA A 79 -3.96 -8.44 -9.59
C ALA A 79 -4.45 -8.19 -8.16
N ALA A 80 -3.94 -8.95 -7.19
CA ALA A 80 -4.37 -8.86 -5.79
C ALA A 80 -4.02 -7.50 -5.12
N MET A 81 -3.19 -6.67 -5.78
CA MET A 81 -2.68 -5.42 -5.25
C MET A 81 -2.38 -4.44 -6.40
N ARG A 82 -2.45 -3.14 -6.11
CA ARG A 82 -1.93 -2.03 -6.92
C ARG A 82 -0.94 -1.21 -6.12
N LEU A 83 0.10 -0.71 -6.77
CA LEU A 83 1.07 0.21 -6.18
C LEU A 83 0.88 1.61 -6.76
N PHE A 84 0.91 2.61 -5.90
CA PHE A 84 0.87 4.02 -6.26
C PHE A 84 2.19 4.67 -5.89
N LEU A 85 2.76 5.46 -6.81
CA LEU A 85 3.85 6.38 -6.55
C LEU A 85 3.30 7.80 -6.67
N LEU A 86 3.28 8.51 -5.55
CA LEU A 86 2.69 9.83 -5.40
C LEU A 86 3.81 10.82 -5.03
N PRO A 87 4.33 11.61 -5.99
CA PRO A 87 5.24 12.71 -5.70
C PRO A 87 4.63 13.66 -4.67
N VAL A 88 5.29 13.86 -3.53
CA VAL A 88 4.87 14.81 -2.49
C VAL A 88 5.62 16.13 -2.66
N SER A 89 6.90 16.05 -3.01
CA SER A 89 7.75 17.19 -3.40
C SER A 89 8.53 16.85 -4.67
N THR A 90 9.27 17.84 -5.19
CA THR A 90 10.19 17.64 -6.32
C THR A 90 11.29 16.60 -6.04
N ARG A 91 11.52 16.21 -4.78
CA ARG A 91 12.56 15.24 -4.38
C ARG A 91 12.02 14.01 -3.65
N ARG A 92 10.81 14.06 -3.09
CA ARG A 92 10.25 13.00 -2.25
C ARG A 92 8.98 12.44 -2.85
N THR A 93 8.93 11.12 -2.91
CA THR A 93 7.78 10.36 -3.42
C THR A 93 7.26 9.46 -2.32
N PHE A 94 5.95 9.47 -2.14
CA PHE A 94 5.25 8.56 -1.27
C PHE A 94 4.81 7.32 -2.06
N MET A 95 4.99 6.13 -1.48
CA MET A 95 4.54 4.87 -2.07
C MET A 95 3.42 4.26 -1.24
N TYR A 96 2.34 3.85 -1.89
CA TYR A 96 1.19 3.24 -1.24
C TYR A 96 0.75 1.97 -1.98
N ALA A 97 0.40 0.93 -1.24
CA ALA A 97 -0.14 -0.30 -1.78
C ALA A 97 -1.62 -0.45 -1.43
N GLN A 98 -2.46 -0.46 -2.46
CA GLN A 98 -3.88 -0.78 -2.32
C GLN A 98 -4.07 -2.28 -2.54
N ARG A 99 -4.68 -2.95 -1.56
CA ARG A 99 -5.13 -4.33 -1.74
C ARG A 99 -6.47 -4.31 -2.47
N LEU A 100 -6.54 -4.95 -3.62
CA LEU A 100 -7.79 -5.11 -4.35
C LEU A 100 -8.53 -6.29 -3.73
N ALA A 101 -9.67 -6.02 -3.09
CA ALA A 101 -10.57 -7.09 -2.67
C ALA A 101 -11.13 -7.72 -3.96
N ALA A 102 -10.94 -9.03 -4.13
CA ALA A 102 -11.64 -9.78 -5.17
C ALA A 102 -13.15 -9.51 -4.99
N THR A 103 -13.77 -8.88 -5.98
CA THR A 103 -15.14 -8.38 -5.95
C THR A 103 -16.09 -9.41 -5.37
N THR A 104 -16.54 -9.20 -4.14
CA THR A 104 -17.79 -9.76 -3.63
C THR A 104 -18.51 -8.62 -2.90
N SER A 105 -19.70 -8.33 -3.39
CA SER A 105 -20.65 -7.29 -3.02
C SER A 105 -20.74 -6.96 -1.52
N ASN A 106 -20.46 -5.69 -1.17
CA ASN A 106 -21.31 -4.79 -0.37
C ASN A 106 -20.44 -3.70 0.29
N ALA A 107 -20.48 -2.50 -0.28
CA ALA A 107 -19.95 -1.29 0.32
C ALA A 107 -20.94 -0.77 1.37
N THR A 108 -20.46 -0.54 2.60
CA THR A 108 -20.99 0.49 3.51
C THR A 108 -19.85 0.93 4.43
N SER A 109 -19.87 2.22 4.71
CA SER A 109 -18.81 3.14 5.10
C SER A 109 -18.27 3.06 6.54
N THR A 110 -17.16 3.79 6.73
CA THR A 110 -16.62 4.48 7.94
C THR A 110 -15.66 3.70 8.87
N PRO A 111 -14.71 4.36 9.57
CA PRO A 111 -13.34 4.60 9.08
C PRO A 111 -12.22 4.17 10.07
N ALA A 112 -10.97 4.24 9.61
CA ALA A 112 -9.75 4.52 10.39
C ALA A 112 -9.45 3.64 11.63
N ALA A 113 -9.07 2.38 11.39
CA ALA A 113 -8.04 1.69 12.16
C ALA A 113 -7.68 0.41 11.41
N ALA A 114 -6.65 0.47 10.55
CA ALA A 114 -5.93 -0.66 9.97
C ALA A 114 -6.71 -1.99 9.96
N ALA A 115 -7.82 -2.02 9.22
CA ALA A 115 -8.62 -3.21 9.05
C ALA A 115 -8.07 -3.93 7.82
N ASP A 116 -7.24 -4.93 8.10
CA ASP A 116 -6.84 -5.95 7.15
C ASP A 116 -8.06 -6.38 6.33
N GLY A 117 -8.04 -6.06 5.03
CA GLY A 117 -9.04 -6.49 4.07
C GLY A 117 -9.18 -8.01 4.12
N LYS A 118 -10.35 -8.44 4.58
CA LYS A 118 -10.84 -9.81 4.62
C LYS A 118 -10.77 -10.43 3.22
N THR A 119 -9.72 -11.20 2.95
CA THR A 119 -9.77 -12.31 1.98
C THR A 119 -9.35 -13.56 2.72
N ALA A 120 -10.35 -14.40 2.99
CA ALA A 120 -10.24 -15.63 3.74
C ALA A 120 -9.38 -16.63 2.96
N SER A 121 -8.13 -16.78 3.39
CA SER A 121 -7.44 -18.05 3.26
C SER A 121 -7.45 -18.70 4.65
N LYS A 122 -7.65 -20.01 4.71
CA LYS A 122 -7.87 -20.81 5.94
C LYS A 122 -6.69 -20.83 6.93
N ASP A 123 -5.72 -19.92 6.75
CA ASP A 123 -4.49 -19.72 7.53
C ASP A 123 -4.47 -18.30 8.12
N SER A 124 -5.55 -17.84 8.78
CA SER A 124 -5.50 -16.59 9.55
C SER A 124 -4.44 -16.76 10.65
N SER A 125 -3.28 -16.17 10.44
CA SER A 125 -2.10 -16.34 11.28
C SER A 125 -2.44 -15.93 12.72
N VAL A 126 -1.83 -16.58 13.72
CA VAL A 126 -1.95 -16.17 15.13
C VAL A 126 -1.64 -14.68 15.30
N VAL A 127 -0.74 -14.17 14.45
CA VAL A 127 -0.41 -12.75 14.33
C VAL A 127 -1.63 -11.90 13.95
N ASP A 128 -2.38 -12.29 12.93
CA ASP A 128 -3.56 -11.54 12.45
C ASP A 128 -4.65 -11.47 13.52
N LYS A 129 -4.85 -12.58 14.26
CA LYS A 129 -5.79 -12.62 15.40
C LYS A 129 -5.34 -11.67 16.52
N GLY A 130 -4.05 -11.66 16.84
CA GLY A 130 -3.46 -10.75 17.82
C GLY A 130 -3.60 -9.29 17.41
N THR A 131 -3.31 -8.96 16.15
CA THR A 131 -3.45 -7.60 15.61
C THR A 131 -4.91 -7.14 15.62
N ALA A 132 -5.85 -8.01 15.20
CA ALA A 132 -7.28 -7.69 15.22
C ALA A 132 -7.80 -7.46 16.65
N TRP A 133 -7.34 -8.28 17.61
CA TRP A 133 -7.67 -8.07 19.03
C TRP A 133 -7.11 -6.75 19.55
N ALA A 134 -5.86 -6.42 19.23
CA ALA A 134 -5.22 -5.17 19.64
C ALA A 134 -5.95 -3.96 19.04
N ALA A 135 -6.31 -4.00 17.75
CA ALA A 135 -7.08 -2.95 17.09
C ALA A 135 -8.45 -2.75 17.75
N LYS A 136 -9.17 -3.84 18.07
CA LYS A 136 -10.44 -3.78 18.79
C LYS A 136 -10.29 -3.16 20.17
N LYS A 137 -9.24 -3.51 20.92
CA LYS A 137 -8.96 -2.94 22.24
C LYS A 137 -8.59 -1.46 22.15
N TRP A 138 -7.78 -1.08 21.16
CA TRP A 138 -7.43 0.31 20.90
C TRP A 138 -8.67 1.18 20.64
N ALA A 139 -9.55 0.73 19.74
CA ALA A 139 -10.81 1.42 19.44
C ALA A 139 -11.74 1.52 20.66
N GLN A 140 -11.71 0.54 21.57
CA GLN A 140 -12.43 0.62 22.84
C GLN A 140 -11.85 1.68 23.78
N TRP A 141 -10.53 1.86 23.80
CA TRP A 141 -9.86 2.88 24.62
C TRP A 141 -10.04 4.29 24.06
N GLU A 142 -10.10 4.44 22.73
CA GLU A 142 -10.38 5.72 22.06
C GLU A 142 -11.75 6.29 22.45
N LYS A 143 -12.76 5.43 22.61
CA LYS A 143 -14.12 5.81 23.00
C LYS A 143 -14.26 6.26 24.45
N LYS A 144 -13.23 6.12 25.28
CA LYS A 144 -13.29 6.54 26.68
C LYS A 144 -13.07 8.04 26.78
N GLU A 145 -13.90 8.72 27.56
CA GLU A 145 -13.82 10.17 27.75
C GLU A 145 -12.62 10.58 28.63
N ALA A 146 -12.22 9.72 29.58
CA ALA A 146 -11.10 9.98 30.49
C ALA A 146 -10.44 8.69 31.02
N GLY A 147 -9.31 8.86 31.72
CA GLY A 147 -8.57 7.79 32.40
C GLY A 147 -7.23 7.44 31.77
N TRP A 148 -6.48 6.52 32.40
CA TRP A 148 -5.15 6.14 31.94
C TRP A 148 -5.15 5.56 30.52
N GLN A 149 -6.20 4.82 30.14
CA GLN A 149 -6.35 4.26 28.79
C GLN A 149 -6.47 5.35 27.73
N ARG A 150 -7.24 6.42 28.04
CA ARG A 150 -7.36 7.57 27.15
C ARG A 150 -6.02 8.30 27.01
N LYS A 151 -5.31 8.51 28.13
CA LYS A 151 -3.94 9.09 28.10
C LYS A 151 -2.96 8.25 27.27
N VAL A 152 -3.04 6.92 27.34
CA VAL A 152 -2.21 6.02 26.53
C VAL A 152 -2.53 6.16 25.04
N VAL A 153 -3.82 6.23 24.70
CA VAL A 153 -4.26 6.47 23.32
C VAL A 153 -3.76 7.82 22.82
N ASP A 154 -3.92 8.89 23.60
CA ASP A 154 -3.49 10.24 23.20
C ASP A 154 -1.96 10.30 23.01
N LEU A 155 -1.20 9.71 23.95
CA LEU A 155 0.26 9.61 23.85
C LEU A 155 0.68 8.76 22.64
N GLY A 156 0.02 7.63 22.40
CA GLY A 156 0.33 6.75 21.28
C GLY A 156 -0.02 7.39 19.93
N ASN A 157 -1.16 8.08 19.83
CA ASN A 157 -1.52 8.85 18.65
C ASN A 157 -0.51 9.97 18.37
N HIS A 158 -0.04 10.65 19.42
CA HIS A 158 1.06 11.62 19.29
C HIS A 158 2.36 10.98 18.81
N ALA A 159 2.70 9.80 19.33
CA ALA A 159 3.86 9.04 18.87
C ALA A 159 3.72 8.56 17.41
N PHE A 160 2.53 8.13 16.99
CA PHE A 160 2.26 7.67 15.63
C PHE A 160 2.43 8.77 14.59
N ARG A 161 2.13 10.03 14.94
CA ARG A 161 2.36 11.20 14.07
C ARG A 161 3.85 11.43 13.73
N ARG A 162 4.76 10.96 14.58
CA ARG A 162 6.22 11.08 14.39
C ARG A 162 6.82 9.96 13.55
N ILE A 163 6.06 8.92 13.25
CA ILE A 163 6.55 7.82 12.41
C ILE A 163 6.70 8.34 10.98
N PRO A 164 7.88 8.18 10.34
CA PRO A 164 8.08 8.66 8.98
C PRO A 164 7.07 8.05 8.01
N TYR A 165 6.53 8.88 7.11
CA TYR A 165 5.50 8.46 6.15
C TYR A 165 5.97 7.32 5.24
N GLU A 166 7.27 7.21 4.96
CA GLU A 166 7.84 6.13 4.17
C GLU A 166 7.66 4.76 4.85
N GLU A 167 7.71 4.72 6.18
CA GLU A 167 7.48 3.48 6.93
C GLU A 167 6.02 3.01 6.79
N TRP A 168 5.08 3.96 6.85
CA TRP A 168 3.67 3.66 6.70
C TRP A 168 3.31 3.22 5.29
N GLY A 169 3.91 3.85 4.28
CA GLY A 169 3.81 3.42 2.89
C GLY A 169 4.22 1.97 2.72
N LEU A 170 5.40 1.58 3.23
CA LEU A 170 5.88 0.19 3.14
C LEU A 170 5.03 -0.81 3.95
N LYS A 171 4.40 -0.38 5.05
CA LYS A 171 3.52 -1.24 5.85
C LYS A 171 2.22 -1.59 5.12
N SER A 172 1.75 -0.75 4.20
CA SER A 172 0.58 -1.05 3.37
C SER A 172 0.82 -2.28 2.46
N VAL A 173 2.07 -2.52 2.06
CA VAL A 173 2.45 -3.69 1.28
C VAL A 173 2.30 -4.95 2.14
N PRO A 174 1.56 -5.97 1.67
CA PRO A 174 1.41 -7.21 2.40
C PRO A 174 2.76 -7.96 2.42
N PRO A 175 3.13 -8.65 3.50
CA PRO A 175 4.43 -9.33 3.57
C PRO A 175 4.52 -10.48 2.55
N LEU A 176 5.68 -10.69 1.94
CA LEU A 176 5.90 -11.81 1.03
C LEU A 176 5.81 -13.13 1.82
N SER A 177 4.84 -13.98 1.49
CA SER A 177 4.73 -15.36 2.00
C SER A 177 4.94 -16.33 0.83
N ARG A 178 5.38 -17.57 1.09
CA ARG A 178 5.59 -18.57 0.02
C ARG A 178 4.35 -18.73 -0.86
N ARG A 179 3.18 -18.88 -0.22
CA ARG A 179 1.88 -18.94 -0.90
C ARG A 179 1.59 -17.72 -1.77
N ARG A 180 1.96 -16.53 -1.31
CA ARG A 180 1.78 -15.28 -2.06
C ARG A 180 2.74 -15.19 -3.24
N ALA A 181 4.02 -15.52 -3.02
CA ALA A 181 5.01 -15.58 -4.09
C ALA A 181 4.57 -16.55 -5.19
N ASP A 182 4.11 -17.75 -4.82
CA ASP A 182 3.60 -18.73 -5.77
C ASP A 182 2.35 -18.23 -6.51
N GLY A 183 1.46 -17.53 -5.80
CA GLY A 183 0.26 -16.92 -6.38
C GLY A 183 0.58 -15.81 -7.37
N GLU A 184 1.56 -14.95 -7.07
CA GLU A 184 1.96 -13.82 -7.92
C GLU A 184 2.83 -14.25 -9.11
N LEU A 185 3.64 -15.31 -8.96
CA LEU A 185 4.35 -15.92 -10.09
C LEU A 185 3.42 -16.65 -11.05
N LYS A 186 2.36 -17.29 -10.54
CA LYS A 186 1.35 -17.99 -11.34
C LYS A 186 0.27 -17.04 -11.89
N ALA A 187 0.13 -15.87 -11.30
CA ALA A 187 -0.81 -14.86 -11.78
C ALA A 187 -0.40 -14.45 -13.20
N LYS A 188 -1.36 -14.51 -14.12
CA LYS A 188 -1.14 -14.03 -15.50
C LYS A 188 -1.02 -12.51 -15.55
N ASP A 189 -1.61 -11.82 -14.57
CA ASP A 189 -1.64 -10.37 -14.49
C ASP A 189 -0.54 -9.83 -13.59
N LYS A 190 0.23 -8.88 -14.14
CA LYS A 190 1.23 -8.13 -13.40
C LYS A 190 0.58 -7.10 -12.47
N ILE A 191 1.29 -6.77 -11.40
CA ILE A 191 0.88 -5.74 -10.44
C ILE A 191 1.08 -4.36 -11.09
N GLU A 192 0.02 -3.57 -11.13
CA GLU A 192 0.06 -2.23 -11.71
C GLU A 192 0.82 -1.28 -10.79
N LEU A 193 1.80 -0.57 -11.38
CA LEU A 193 2.53 0.52 -10.76
C LEU A 193 2.02 1.84 -11.36
N LEU A 194 1.14 2.52 -10.62
CA LEU A 194 0.47 3.75 -11.03
C LEU A 194 1.29 4.97 -10.59
N PHE A 195 1.54 5.89 -11.51
CA PHE A 195 2.26 7.13 -11.27
C PHE A 195 1.79 8.23 -12.23
N PRO A 196 1.95 9.53 -11.86
CA PRO A 196 1.75 10.63 -12.80
C PRO A 196 2.88 10.61 -13.85
N GLY A 197 2.57 10.33 -15.11
CA GLY A 197 3.54 10.29 -16.21
C GLY A 197 4.13 11.65 -16.55
N THR A 198 3.44 12.73 -16.19
CA THR A 198 3.89 14.12 -16.31
C THR A 198 5.03 14.49 -15.35
N VAL A 199 5.13 13.79 -14.21
CA VAL A 199 6.12 14.08 -13.15
C VAL A 199 7.17 12.98 -13.05
N ILE A 200 6.77 11.72 -13.20
CA ILE A 200 7.66 10.56 -13.15
C ILE A 200 7.75 9.93 -14.54
N GLU A 201 8.96 9.88 -15.08
CA GLU A 201 9.22 9.20 -16.35
C GLU A 201 9.02 7.67 -16.19
N PRO A 202 8.35 6.99 -17.15
CA PRO A 202 8.01 5.57 -17.03
C PRO A 202 9.19 4.64 -16.76
N HIS A 203 10.36 4.93 -17.33
CA HIS A 203 11.56 4.12 -17.14
C HIS A 203 12.17 4.27 -15.74
N ARG A 204 11.89 5.39 -15.05
CA ARG A 204 12.35 5.63 -13.67
C ARG A 204 11.40 5.06 -12.63
N ALA A 205 10.15 4.77 -12.98
CA ALA A 205 9.13 4.35 -12.02
C ALA A 205 9.53 3.09 -11.23
N GLU A 206 10.03 2.05 -11.93
CA GLU A 206 10.48 0.82 -11.26
C GLU A 206 11.72 1.04 -10.40
N GLN A 207 12.68 1.83 -10.91
CA GLN A 207 13.90 2.19 -10.18
C GLN A 207 13.57 2.99 -8.92
N LEU A 208 12.61 3.91 -9.00
CA LEU A 208 12.11 4.68 -7.88
C LEU A 208 11.41 3.80 -6.86
N ALA A 209 10.55 2.87 -7.28
CA ALA A 209 9.93 1.89 -6.40
C ALA A 209 10.98 1.02 -5.67
N LEU A 210 12.00 0.55 -6.38
CA LEU A 210 13.10 -0.21 -5.79
C LEU A 210 13.92 0.63 -4.79
N LYS A 211 14.21 1.89 -5.13
CA LYS A 211 14.88 2.82 -4.23
C LYS A 211 14.09 3.01 -2.94
N LEU A 212 12.80 3.35 -3.04
CA LEU A 212 11.91 3.55 -1.88
C LEU A 212 11.80 2.27 -1.03
N ALA A 213 11.83 1.10 -1.66
CA ALA A 213 11.77 -0.19 -0.98
C ALA A 213 13.05 -0.56 -0.23
N THR A 214 14.22 -0.05 -0.63
CA THR A 214 15.55 -0.46 -0.13
C THR A 214 16.23 0.58 0.75
N GLU A 215 16.05 1.87 0.46
CA GLU A 215 16.77 3.01 1.06
C GLU A 215 16.73 3.01 2.60
N ARG A 216 15.58 2.63 3.20
CA ARG A 216 15.40 2.65 4.67
C ARG A 216 15.45 1.28 5.33
N GLN A 217 15.72 0.21 4.59
CA GLN A 217 15.74 -1.15 5.15
C GLN A 217 16.77 -1.32 6.27
N GLY A 218 17.97 -0.77 6.11
CA GLY A 218 19.04 -0.87 7.10
C GLY A 218 18.68 -0.23 8.44
N ILE A 219 18.09 0.98 8.38
CA ILE A 219 17.63 1.72 9.57
C ILE A 219 16.54 0.94 10.30
N HIS A 220 15.56 0.38 9.58
CA HIS A 220 14.49 -0.40 10.21
C HIS A 220 15.00 -1.69 10.85
N ARG A 221 15.97 -2.39 10.23
CA ARG A 221 16.59 -3.58 10.81
C ARG A 221 17.34 -3.24 12.10
N SER A 222 18.16 -2.19 12.08
CA SER A 222 18.90 -1.74 13.26
C SER A 222 17.95 -1.37 14.41
N LYS A 223 16.96 -0.51 14.15
CA LYS A 223 15.97 -0.11 15.17
C LYS A 223 15.15 -1.29 15.70
N MET A 224 14.81 -2.26 14.85
CA MET A 224 14.14 -3.50 15.28
C MET A 224 15.02 -4.30 16.26
N MET A 225 16.31 -4.44 15.97
CA MET A 225 17.25 -5.11 16.89
C MET A 225 17.37 -4.38 18.22
N TRP A 226 17.43 -3.05 18.21
CA TRP A 226 17.40 -2.24 19.43
C TRP A 226 16.11 -2.43 20.24
N CYS A 227 14.96 -2.60 19.58
CA CYS A 227 13.72 -2.93 20.27
C CYS A 227 13.81 -4.30 20.96
N PHE A 228 14.37 -5.31 20.31
CA PHE A 228 14.57 -6.64 20.93
C PHE A 228 15.54 -6.61 22.11
N VAL A 229 16.58 -5.78 22.07
CA VAL A 229 17.49 -5.57 23.20
C VAL A 229 16.78 -4.84 24.36
N GLY A 230 15.90 -3.87 24.07
CA GLY A 230 15.16 -3.13 25.09
C GLY A 230 14.02 -3.91 25.76
N MET A 231 13.44 -4.92 25.09
CA MET A 231 12.36 -5.75 25.64
C MET A 231 12.71 -6.42 26.98
N PRO A 232 13.83 -7.16 27.13
CA PRO A 232 14.17 -7.78 28.41
C PRO A 232 14.44 -6.74 29.51
N ILE A 233 14.96 -5.55 29.15
CA ILE A 233 15.21 -4.46 30.11
C ILE A 233 13.89 -3.89 30.65
N THR A 234 12.87 -3.81 29.80
CA THR A 234 11.56 -3.30 30.18
C THR A 234 10.67 -4.35 30.82
N LEU A 235 10.98 -5.65 30.70
CA LEU A 235 10.18 -6.75 31.24
C LEU A 235 9.86 -6.65 32.76
N PRO A 236 10.78 -6.24 33.65
CA PRO A 236 10.52 -6.14 35.09
C PRO A 236 9.38 -5.19 35.47
N PHE A 237 9.05 -4.20 34.63
CA PHE A 237 7.94 -3.27 34.87
C PHE A 237 6.55 -3.92 34.73
N ALA A 238 6.47 -5.20 34.35
CA ALA A 238 5.23 -5.97 34.31
C ALA A 238 4.68 -6.35 35.69
N LEU A 239 5.47 -6.17 36.75
CA LEU A 239 5.09 -6.54 38.13
C LEU A 239 4.12 -5.57 38.81
N VAL A 240 3.77 -4.43 38.17
CA VAL A 240 2.83 -3.44 38.71
C VAL A 240 1.39 -3.78 38.28
N PRO A 241 0.48 -4.15 39.20
CA PRO A 241 -0.82 -4.73 38.86
C PRO A 241 -1.87 -3.75 38.29
N VAL A 242 -1.62 -2.44 38.33
CA VAL A 242 -2.61 -1.40 37.95
C VAL A 242 -2.43 -0.91 36.50
N ILE A 243 -1.21 -0.95 35.95
CA ILE A 243 -0.89 -0.34 34.65
C ILE A 243 -0.15 -1.40 33.81
N PRO A 244 -0.62 -1.70 32.58
CA PRO A 244 0.12 -2.61 31.71
C PRO A 244 1.52 -2.04 31.46
N ASN A 245 2.51 -2.90 31.26
CA ASN A 245 3.89 -2.48 30.97
C ASN A 245 3.99 -1.76 29.61
N LEU A 246 3.60 -0.48 29.58
CA LEU A 246 3.55 0.36 28.38
C LEU A 246 4.91 0.43 27.68
N PRO A 247 6.06 0.56 28.38
CA PRO A 247 7.37 0.52 27.74
C PRO A 247 7.60 -0.78 26.95
N PHE A 248 7.30 -1.94 27.55
CA PHE A 248 7.44 -3.23 26.88
C PHE A 248 6.52 -3.34 25.65
N PHE A 249 5.23 -3.03 25.81
CA PHE A 249 4.28 -3.09 24.70
C PHE A 249 4.63 -2.12 23.57
N TYR A 250 5.15 -0.93 23.90
CA TYR A 250 5.66 0.01 22.91
C TYR A 250 6.82 -0.59 22.12
N LEU A 251 7.80 -1.22 22.79
CA LEU A 251 8.92 -1.88 22.10
C LEU A 251 8.47 -3.04 21.23
N VAL A 252 7.51 -3.85 21.68
CA VAL A 252 6.91 -4.94 20.89
C VAL A 252 6.22 -4.39 19.65
N TYR A 253 5.37 -3.38 19.81
CA TYR A 253 4.73 -2.70 18.69
C TYR A 253 5.76 -2.11 17.71
N ARG A 254 6.81 -1.48 18.24
CA ARG A 254 7.84 -0.81 17.45
C ARG A 254 8.70 -1.80 16.67
N ALA A 255 9.04 -2.94 17.29
CA ALA A 255 9.68 -4.07 16.62
C ALA A 255 8.80 -4.63 15.50
N TRP A 256 7.51 -4.90 15.78
CA TRP A 256 6.56 -5.38 14.78
C TRP A 256 6.39 -4.39 13.61
N SER A 257 6.30 -3.10 13.91
CA SER A 257 6.16 -2.06 12.88
C SER A 257 7.41 -1.96 12.00
N HIS A 258 8.61 -2.07 12.57
CA HIS A 258 9.84 -2.13 11.78
C HIS A 258 9.92 -3.40 10.95
N TRP A 259 9.55 -4.55 11.51
CA TRP A 259 9.46 -5.80 10.77
C TRP A 259 8.49 -5.70 9.59
N ARG A 260 7.29 -5.14 9.78
CA ARG A 260 6.30 -4.96 8.70
C ARG A 260 6.81 -4.07 7.58
N ALA A 261 7.51 -2.98 7.89
CA ALA A 261 8.11 -2.09 6.88
C ALA A 261 9.22 -2.82 6.09
N VAL A 262 10.10 -3.56 6.77
CA VAL A 262 11.15 -4.37 6.11
C VAL A 262 10.54 -5.46 5.23
N ALA A 263 9.50 -6.14 5.72
CA ALA A 263 8.82 -7.20 4.97
C ALA A 263 8.11 -6.65 3.72
N GLY A 264 7.48 -5.46 3.82
CA GLY A 264 6.89 -4.77 2.68
C GLY A 264 7.94 -4.30 1.65
N GLY A 265 9.05 -3.72 2.11
CA GLY A 265 10.16 -3.35 1.23
C GLY A 265 10.78 -4.53 0.50
N LYS A 266 10.99 -5.66 1.20
CA LYS A 266 11.44 -6.91 0.56
C LYS A 266 10.45 -7.44 -0.48
N HIS A 267 9.16 -7.28 -0.24
CA HIS A 267 8.15 -7.70 -1.20
C HIS A 267 8.21 -6.84 -2.47
N VAL A 268 8.27 -5.51 -2.34
CA VAL A 268 8.43 -4.62 -3.52
C VAL A 268 9.72 -4.91 -4.27
N GLN A 269 10.83 -5.12 -3.54
CA GLN A 269 12.11 -5.50 -4.14
C GLN A 269 11.97 -6.80 -4.96
N TRP A 270 11.34 -7.83 -4.39
CA TRP A 270 11.12 -9.10 -5.08
C TRP A 270 10.23 -8.94 -6.33
N LEU A 271 9.21 -8.08 -6.29
CA LEU A 271 8.35 -7.79 -7.44
C LEU A 271 9.12 -7.15 -8.60
N VAL A 272 10.04 -6.22 -8.30
CA VAL A 272 10.92 -5.59 -9.29
C VAL A 272 11.89 -6.62 -9.87
N GLU A 273 12.56 -7.40 -9.02
CA GLU A 273 13.56 -8.40 -9.44
C GLU A 273 12.95 -9.49 -10.35
N ASN A 274 11.71 -9.90 -10.09
CA ASN A 274 10.99 -10.89 -10.89
C ASN A 274 10.21 -10.28 -12.07
N LYS A 275 10.33 -8.97 -12.32
CA LYS A 275 9.64 -8.25 -13.41
C LYS A 275 8.11 -8.42 -13.38
N LEU A 276 7.55 -8.51 -12.18
CA LEU A 276 6.12 -8.69 -11.92
C LEU A 276 5.36 -7.37 -11.83
N LEU A 277 6.07 -6.24 -11.89
CA LEU A 277 5.46 -4.92 -12.00
C LEU A 277 5.16 -4.58 -13.46
N ARG A 278 4.05 -3.87 -13.66
CA ARG A 278 3.70 -3.22 -14.92
C ARG A 278 3.63 -1.72 -14.69
N PRO A 279 4.60 -0.93 -15.21
CA PRO A 279 4.51 0.52 -15.20
C PRO A 279 3.25 0.97 -15.96
N SER A 280 2.39 1.72 -15.29
CA SER A 280 1.12 2.20 -15.85
C SER A 280 0.96 3.69 -15.52
N PRO A 281 1.41 4.59 -16.41
CA PRO A 281 1.15 6.02 -16.27
C PRO A 281 -0.36 6.27 -16.16
N SER A 282 -0.77 7.09 -15.20
CA SER A 282 -2.19 7.36 -14.94
C SER A 282 -2.55 8.78 -15.34
N ALA A 283 -3.34 8.92 -16.42
CA ALA A 283 -3.88 10.21 -16.85
C ALA A 283 -4.73 10.90 -15.77
N MET A 284 -5.34 10.10 -14.89
CA MET A 284 -6.11 10.59 -13.74
C MET A 284 -5.20 11.26 -12.71
N LEU A 285 -4.04 10.66 -12.41
CA LEU A 285 -3.03 11.29 -11.56
C LEU A 285 -2.48 12.54 -12.25
N ASP A 286 -2.19 12.49 -13.54
CA ASP A 286 -1.70 13.65 -14.29
C ASP A 286 -2.65 14.86 -14.18
N ARG A 287 -3.97 14.64 -14.24
CA ARG A 287 -4.96 15.71 -14.04
C ARG A 287 -4.92 16.30 -12.64
N LEU A 288 -4.72 15.48 -11.61
CA LEU A 288 -4.63 15.94 -10.21
C LEU A 288 -3.35 16.76 -9.96
N TYR A 289 -2.26 16.43 -10.66
CA TYR A 289 -0.99 17.16 -10.58
C TYR A 289 -0.91 18.37 -11.54
N ALA A 290 -1.74 18.42 -12.59
CA ALA A 290 -1.71 19.46 -13.62
C ALA A 290 -1.68 20.90 -13.08
N PRO A 291 -2.50 21.31 -12.09
CA PRO A 291 -2.51 22.70 -11.60
C PRO A 291 -1.15 23.17 -11.09
N LYS A 292 -0.36 22.26 -10.50
CA LYS A 292 0.96 22.59 -9.96
C LYS A 292 2.07 22.43 -10.98
N VAL A 293 2.01 21.41 -11.85
CA VAL A 293 2.99 21.22 -12.94
C VAL A 293 2.98 22.38 -13.94
N THR A 294 1.86 23.10 -14.08
CA THR A 294 1.80 24.33 -14.89
C THR A 294 2.32 25.56 -14.15
N ALA A 295 2.28 25.56 -12.82
CA ALA A 295 2.78 26.67 -11.99
C ALA A 295 4.28 26.55 -11.70
N SER A 296 4.79 25.33 -11.58
CA SER A 296 6.21 25.01 -11.58
C SER A 296 6.65 24.75 -13.02
N SER A 297 7.43 25.66 -13.62
CA SER A 297 8.11 25.43 -14.92
C SER A 297 8.73 24.01 -15.04
N PRO A 298 8.95 23.48 -16.28
CA PRO A 298 9.39 22.09 -16.52
C PRO A 298 10.58 21.65 -15.64
N PRO A 299 10.79 20.34 -15.43
CA PRO A 299 11.76 19.78 -14.48
C PRO A 299 13.21 20.09 -14.91
N ALA A 300 13.62 21.32 -14.68
CA ALA A 300 14.96 21.84 -14.81
C ALA A 300 15.34 22.35 -13.42
N GLU A 301 16.18 21.60 -12.71
CA GLU A 301 17.02 22.24 -11.67
C GLU A 301 17.85 23.34 -12.39
N PRO A 302 18.11 24.52 -11.77
CA PRO A 302 18.39 24.69 -10.36
C PRO A 302 17.80 25.99 -9.77
N SER A 303 16.64 25.91 -9.11
CA SER A 303 16.49 26.74 -7.90
C SER A 303 17.20 26.08 -6.71
N GLY A 304 17.54 24.78 -6.80
CA GLY A 304 18.11 24.01 -5.69
C GLY A 304 17.16 23.88 -4.49
N LYS A 305 16.01 24.55 -4.52
CA LYS A 305 14.97 24.56 -3.50
C LYS A 305 13.97 23.45 -3.80
N GLU A 306 13.80 22.57 -2.83
CA GLU A 306 12.78 21.53 -2.88
C GLU A 306 11.39 22.17 -2.73
N GLU A 307 10.46 21.86 -3.63
CA GLU A 307 9.12 22.44 -3.66
C GLU A 307 8.04 21.38 -3.50
N LEU A 308 6.92 21.75 -2.86
CA LEU A 308 5.82 20.85 -2.52
C LEU A 308 4.83 20.69 -3.69
N LEU A 309 4.70 19.46 -4.19
CA LEU A 309 3.83 19.12 -5.34
C LEU A 309 2.39 18.78 -4.93
N LEU A 310 2.14 18.49 -3.66
CA LEU A 310 0.80 18.19 -3.12
C LEU A 310 0.47 19.12 -1.96
N SER A 311 -0.66 19.83 -2.00
CA SER A 311 -1.14 20.61 -0.84
C SER A 311 -2.18 19.84 -0.03
N GLN A 312 -2.37 20.23 1.23
CA GLN A 312 -3.38 19.67 2.13
C GLN A 312 -4.80 19.71 1.55
N GLU A 313 -5.13 20.76 0.80
CA GLU A 313 -6.45 20.96 0.20
C GLU A 313 -6.79 19.90 -0.85
N GLN A 314 -5.78 19.39 -1.57
CA GLN A 314 -5.98 18.42 -2.65
C GLN A 314 -6.12 16.98 -2.13
N ILE A 315 -5.79 16.70 -0.86
CA ILE A 315 -5.67 15.33 -0.34
C ILE A 315 -6.99 14.57 -0.41
N ARG A 316 -8.11 15.24 -0.13
CA ARG A 316 -9.45 14.67 -0.26
C ARG A 316 -9.76 14.30 -1.70
N ASP A 317 -9.50 15.21 -2.64
CA ASP A 317 -9.70 14.97 -4.06
C ASP A 317 -8.88 13.78 -4.56
N PHE A 318 -7.62 13.64 -4.10
CA PHE A 318 -6.79 12.46 -4.39
C PHE A 318 -7.41 11.16 -3.87
N SER A 319 -7.83 11.15 -2.60
CA SER A 319 -8.44 9.98 -1.96
C SER A 319 -9.73 9.54 -2.66
N ASP A 320 -10.61 10.49 -2.97
CA ASP A 320 -11.90 10.26 -3.62
C ASP A 320 -11.72 9.83 -5.07
N THR A 321 -10.86 10.51 -5.82
CA THR A 321 -10.60 10.22 -7.24
C THR A 321 -9.92 8.85 -7.42
N LEU A 322 -9.00 8.47 -6.53
CA LEU A 322 -8.36 7.15 -6.54
C LEU A 322 -9.27 6.05 -5.95
N ALA A 323 -10.41 6.42 -5.34
CA ALA A 323 -11.29 5.53 -4.59
C ALA A 323 -10.55 4.75 -3.49
N VAL A 324 -9.62 5.42 -2.79
CA VAL A 324 -8.82 4.84 -1.71
C VAL A 324 -8.96 5.69 -0.44
N PRO A 325 -10.07 5.57 0.32
CA PRO A 325 -10.29 6.39 1.51
C PRO A 325 -9.19 6.24 2.58
N ALA A 326 -8.55 5.06 2.63
CA ALA A 326 -7.42 4.81 3.54
C ALA A 326 -6.14 5.59 3.17
N LEU A 327 -6.08 6.17 1.96
CA LEU A 327 -4.94 6.96 1.49
C LEU A 327 -4.93 8.36 2.09
N GLU A 328 -6.09 8.95 2.40
CA GLU A 328 -6.22 10.34 2.88
C GLU A 328 -5.29 10.62 4.07
N LEU A 329 -5.41 9.84 5.14
CA LEU A 329 -4.62 10.00 6.37
C LEU A 329 -3.11 9.80 6.13
N GLU A 330 -2.76 8.89 5.23
CA GLU A 330 -1.37 8.59 4.91
C GLU A 330 -0.73 9.72 4.09
N LEU A 331 -1.50 10.29 3.16
CA LEU A 331 -1.07 11.42 2.34
C LEU A 331 -0.99 12.71 3.18
N GLU A 332 -1.94 12.95 4.09
CA GLU A 332 -1.92 14.06 5.05
C GLU A 332 -0.63 14.05 5.88
N ARG A 333 -0.27 12.87 6.39
CA ARG A 333 0.97 12.67 7.14
C ARG A 333 2.21 12.93 6.28
N ALA A 334 2.22 12.44 5.04
CA ALA A 334 3.34 12.64 4.12
C ALA A 334 3.53 14.13 3.81
N VAL A 335 2.46 14.83 3.41
CA VAL A 335 2.48 16.27 3.11
C VAL A 335 2.94 17.07 4.33
N TRP A 336 2.36 16.81 5.51
CA TRP A 336 2.72 17.53 6.73
C TRP A 336 4.20 17.34 7.11
N GLN A 337 4.74 16.12 7.01
CA GLN A 337 6.14 15.84 7.34
C GLN A 337 7.10 16.51 6.34
N VAL A 338 6.74 16.53 5.05
CA VAL A 338 7.55 17.21 4.03
C VAL A 338 7.49 18.72 4.18
N GLU A 339 6.30 19.31 4.38
CA GLU A 339 6.13 20.74 4.64
C GLU A 339 6.97 21.21 5.84
N ARG A 340 6.97 20.43 6.92
CA ARG A 340 7.80 20.72 8.09
C ARG A 340 9.29 20.67 7.79
N ALA A 341 9.74 19.64 7.08
CA ALA A 341 11.15 19.51 6.70
C ALA A 341 11.61 20.66 5.78
N LEU A 342 10.75 21.15 4.90
CA LEU A 342 11.04 22.32 4.06
C LEU A 342 11.14 23.60 4.90
N LYS A 343 10.23 23.81 5.86
CA LYS A 343 10.27 24.97 6.77
C LYS A 343 11.53 24.97 7.65
N GLU A 344 11.88 23.82 8.20
CA GLU A 344 13.09 23.65 9.02
C GLU A 344 14.35 23.93 8.16
N GLY A 345 14.42 23.41 6.92
CA GLY A 345 15.55 23.66 6.01
C GLY A 345 15.67 25.09 5.45
N ASP A 346 14.58 25.86 5.41
CA ASP A 346 14.62 27.29 5.05
C ASP A 346 15.09 28.15 6.23
N GLN A 347 14.72 27.80 7.47
CA GLN A 347 15.19 28.50 8.68
C GLN A 347 16.70 28.33 8.88
N ASP A 348 17.23 27.12 8.72
CA ASP A 348 18.66 26.85 8.82
C ASP A 348 19.48 27.63 7.77
N ARG A 349 18.95 27.75 6.54
CA ARG A 349 19.59 28.57 5.49
C ARG A 349 19.54 30.06 5.77
N GLY A 350 18.44 30.56 6.34
CA GLY A 350 18.32 31.97 6.74
C GLY A 350 19.27 32.35 7.89
N ALA A 351 19.45 31.45 8.86
CA ALA A 351 20.31 31.69 10.03
C ALA A 351 21.82 31.65 9.72
N THR A 352 22.23 31.00 8.63
CA THR A 352 23.65 30.85 8.26
C THR A 352 24.18 32.01 7.40
N THR A 353 23.33 32.97 7.01
CA THR A 353 23.75 34.17 6.27
C THR A 353 24.10 35.29 7.26
N PRO A 354 25.38 35.67 7.45
CA PRO A 354 25.73 36.77 8.36
C PRO A 354 25.20 38.10 7.84
N PRO A 355 24.82 39.05 8.72
CA PRO A 355 24.43 40.39 8.29
C PRO A 355 25.61 41.04 7.56
N SER A 356 25.31 41.56 6.36
CA SER A 356 26.27 42.25 5.47
C SER A 356 26.64 43.63 5.98
#